data_AF-A0A2H6A7H2-F1
#
_entry.id   AF-A0A2H6A7H2-F1
#
_cell.length_a   1.000
_cell.length_b   1.000
_cell.length_c   1.000
_cell.angle_alpha   90.00
_cell.angle_beta   90.00
_cell.angle_gamma   90.00
#
_symmetry.space_group_name_H-M   'P 1'
#
loop_
_entity.id
_entity.type
_entity.pdbx_description
1 polymer ?
#
loop_
_entity_poly.entity_id
_entity_poly.type
_entity_poly.pdbx_seq_one_letter_code
_entity_poly.pdbx_strand_id
1 'polypeptide(L)'
;MQIQNLKKLYNAIQPDKTWKESQKNFILSTLDIQFSNQYNYSNNFISAISKILSFKNHPVLTSEVVVSLLALIFLFGAYLSLPGDPLYTVKENVIEKVSIPPENELALLEAKLSEIERAVQENKTQNIKPAVEKVVQTVAKVNPQDIAKKVKENHQIIEDVREVRVKVQRLSALGVDGELQKVEDTLKDIVKAQIDYLETRSFTKEQMEILKEAIEHYRNGEYDAAMQKILSITN
;
A
#
# COMPACT_ATOMS: atom_id res chain seq x y z
N MET A 1 19.51 15.60 -42.41
CA MET A 1 18.17 15.72 -43.05
C MET A 1 17.17 14.70 -42.45
N GLN A 2 17.12 14.51 -41.12
CA GLN A 2 16.30 13.45 -40.47
C GLN A 2 15.31 13.99 -39.40
N ILE A 3 15.61 15.12 -38.75
CA ILE A 3 14.78 15.67 -37.66
C ILE A 3 13.46 16.30 -38.18
N GLN A 4 13.46 16.88 -39.39
CA GLN A 4 12.24 17.48 -39.96
C GLN A 4 11.18 16.44 -40.35
N ASN A 5 11.60 15.20 -40.64
CA ASN A 5 10.65 14.11 -40.96
C ASN A 5 9.96 13.55 -39.70
N LEU A 6 10.64 13.54 -38.55
CA LEU A 6 10.06 13.09 -37.28
C LEU A 6 8.97 14.03 -36.76
N LYS A 7 9.15 15.36 -36.89
CA LYS A 7 8.11 16.33 -36.53
C LYS A 7 6.86 16.24 -37.41
N LYS A 8 7.02 15.90 -38.70
CA LYS A 8 5.89 15.63 -39.60
C LYS A 8 5.15 14.35 -39.23
N LEU A 9 5.87 13.29 -38.82
CA LEU A 9 5.26 12.03 -38.36
C LEU A 9 4.49 12.22 -37.04
N TYR A 10 5.04 12.94 -36.06
CA TYR A 10 4.36 13.20 -34.79
C TYR A 10 3.05 13.98 -34.95
N ASN A 11 3.05 15.01 -35.81
CA ASN A 11 1.83 15.80 -36.07
C ASN A 11 0.80 15.06 -36.94
N ALA A 12 1.20 14.02 -37.66
CA ALA A 12 0.30 13.17 -38.45
C ALA A 12 -0.39 12.07 -37.61
N ILE A 13 0.17 11.73 -36.44
CA ILE A 13 -0.44 10.80 -35.48
C ILE A 13 -1.32 11.60 -34.52
N GLN A 14 -2.36 12.25 -35.05
CA GLN A 14 -3.48 12.62 -34.19
C GLN A 14 -4.33 11.37 -33.99
N PRO A 15 -4.71 11.03 -32.74
CA PRO A 15 -5.59 9.89 -32.53
C PRO A 15 -6.88 10.16 -33.30
N ASP A 16 -7.27 9.20 -34.14
CA ASP A 16 -8.50 9.27 -34.90
C ASP A 16 -9.66 9.65 -33.97
N LYS A 17 -10.57 10.50 -34.45
CA LYS A 17 -11.74 10.93 -33.68
C LYS A 17 -12.52 9.71 -33.17
N THR A 18 -12.57 8.65 -33.96
CA THR A 18 -13.20 7.37 -33.58
C THR A 18 -12.50 6.70 -32.40
N TRP A 19 -11.17 6.78 -32.31
CA TRP A 19 -10.40 6.23 -31.18
C TRP A 19 -10.62 7.07 -29.91
N LYS A 20 -10.68 8.40 -30.03
CA LYS A 20 -10.99 9.28 -28.88
C LYS A 20 -12.42 9.06 -28.38
N GLU A 21 -13.37 8.91 -29.29
CA GLU A 21 -14.76 8.60 -28.95
C GLU A 21 -14.89 7.18 -28.36
N SER A 22 -14.13 6.21 -28.87
CA SER A 22 -14.06 4.86 -28.31
C SER A 22 -13.48 4.86 -26.89
N GLN A 23 -12.40 5.59 -26.63
CA GLN A 23 -11.83 5.74 -25.28
C GLN A 23 -12.79 6.47 -24.34
N LYS A 24 -13.46 7.53 -24.81
CA LYS A 24 -14.48 8.23 -24.02
C LYS A 24 -15.65 7.31 -23.68
N ASN A 25 -16.15 6.54 -24.64
CA ASN A 25 -17.25 5.61 -24.42
C ASN A 25 -16.83 4.40 -23.57
N PHE A 26 -15.56 3.97 -23.65
CA PHE A 26 -15.01 2.93 -22.80
C PHE A 26 -14.85 3.40 -21.35
N ILE A 27 -14.37 4.63 -21.13
CA ILE A 27 -14.29 5.24 -19.79
C ILE A 27 -15.69 5.47 -19.22
N LEU A 28 -16.62 5.99 -20.02
CA LEU A 28 -18.01 6.21 -19.58
C LEU A 28 -18.74 4.89 -19.33
N SER A 29 -18.52 3.84 -20.13
CA SER A 29 -19.13 2.53 -19.90
C SER A 29 -18.51 1.79 -18.72
N THR A 30 -17.19 1.92 -18.49
CA THR A 30 -16.55 1.38 -17.27
C THR A 30 -17.00 2.12 -16.01
N LEU A 31 -17.29 3.42 -16.10
CA LEU A 31 -17.95 4.17 -15.02
C LEU A 31 -19.40 3.70 -14.82
N ASP A 32 -20.22 3.51 -15.87
CA ASP A 32 -21.61 3.06 -15.75
C ASP A 32 -21.76 1.58 -15.31
N ILE A 33 -20.80 0.71 -15.64
CA ILE A 33 -20.81 -0.70 -15.21
C ILE A 33 -20.50 -0.81 -13.70
N GLN A 34 -19.85 0.18 -13.08
CA GLN A 34 -19.69 0.23 -11.62
C GLN A 34 -20.86 0.87 -10.87
N PHE A 35 -21.68 1.71 -11.51
CA PHE A 35 -22.81 2.39 -10.83
C PHE A 35 -24.19 1.76 -11.06
N SER A 36 -24.39 0.92 -12.08
CA SER A 36 -25.74 0.43 -12.42
C SER A 36 -26.15 -0.90 -11.77
N ASN A 37 -25.27 -1.59 -11.01
CA ASN A 37 -25.58 -2.90 -10.43
C ASN A 37 -25.78 -2.94 -8.91
N GLN A 38 -26.11 -1.80 -8.27
CA GLN A 38 -26.27 -1.72 -6.80
C GLN A 38 -27.62 -1.19 -6.28
N TYR A 39 -28.66 -1.12 -7.11
CA TYR A 39 -29.94 -0.50 -6.69
C TYR A 39 -31.01 -1.45 -6.13
N ASN A 40 -30.72 -2.74 -5.89
CA ASN A 40 -31.69 -3.66 -5.26
C ASN A 40 -31.29 -4.24 -3.89
N TYR A 41 -30.10 -3.91 -3.36
CA TYR A 41 -29.71 -4.33 -2.00
C TYR A 41 -30.09 -3.31 -0.91
N SER A 42 -30.26 -2.03 -1.28
CA SER A 42 -30.58 -0.92 -0.37
C SER A 42 -31.95 -1.09 0.32
N ASN A 43 -32.96 -1.55 -0.41
CA ASN A 43 -34.32 -1.68 0.13
C ASN A 43 -34.44 -2.78 1.20
N ASN A 44 -33.61 -3.81 1.14
CA ASN A 44 -33.59 -4.90 2.13
C ASN A 44 -32.90 -4.46 3.42
N PHE A 45 -31.87 -3.62 3.34
CA PHE A 45 -31.16 -3.13 4.52
C PHE A 45 -31.98 -2.07 5.28
N ILE A 46 -32.57 -1.10 4.58
CA ILE A 46 -33.42 -0.07 5.21
C ILE A 46 -34.67 -0.70 5.84
N SER A 47 -35.27 -1.71 5.20
CA SER A 47 -36.42 -2.44 5.77
C SER A 47 -36.05 -3.36 6.94
N ALA A 48 -34.83 -3.92 6.96
CA ALA A 48 -34.33 -4.66 8.12
C ALA A 48 -34.10 -3.73 9.32
N ILE A 49 -33.49 -2.56 9.09
CA ILE A 49 -33.28 -1.54 10.13
C ILE A 49 -34.62 -1.04 10.67
N SER A 50 -35.59 -0.74 9.80
CA SER A 50 -36.90 -0.24 10.25
C SER A 50 -37.68 -1.30 11.05
N LYS A 51 -37.55 -2.60 10.70
CA LYS A 51 -38.12 -3.70 11.49
C LYS A 51 -37.46 -3.82 12.87
N ILE A 52 -36.14 -3.69 12.97
CA ILE A 52 -35.41 -3.69 14.25
C ILE A 52 -35.83 -2.51 15.12
N LEU A 53 -35.96 -1.31 14.53
CA LEU A 53 -36.42 -0.10 15.23
C LEU A 53 -37.92 -0.13 15.59
N SER A 54 -38.72 -1.00 14.96
CA SER A 54 -40.15 -1.14 15.23
C SER A 54 -40.49 -2.01 16.46
N PHE A 55 -39.50 -2.62 17.13
CA PHE A 55 -39.67 -3.38 18.37
C PHE A 55 -40.02 -2.47 19.56
N LYS A 56 -41.23 -1.91 19.54
CA LYS A 56 -41.72 -0.90 20.48
C LYS A 56 -41.94 -1.41 21.92
N ASN A 57 -41.85 -2.73 22.15
CA ASN A 57 -42.32 -3.37 23.39
C ASN A 57 -41.20 -3.91 24.31
N HIS A 58 -39.92 -3.76 23.97
CA HIS A 58 -38.79 -4.20 24.81
C HIS A 58 -37.70 -3.13 24.90
N PRO A 59 -37.88 -2.07 25.72
CA PRO A 59 -37.02 -0.89 25.74
C PRO A 59 -35.56 -1.17 26.11
N VAL A 60 -35.30 -2.21 26.91
CA VAL A 60 -33.94 -2.61 27.31
C VAL A 60 -33.20 -3.23 26.12
N LEU A 61 -33.82 -4.22 25.45
CA LEU A 61 -33.23 -4.91 24.29
C LEU A 61 -33.04 -3.98 23.09
N THR A 62 -33.94 -3.00 22.88
CA THR A 62 -33.77 -2.03 21.79
C THR A 62 -32.65 -1.03 22.05
N SER A 63 -32.41 -0.62 23.31
CA SER A 63 -31.33 0.30 23.64
C SER A 63 -29.94 -0.30 23.41
N GLU A 64 -29.72 -1.55 23.82
CA GLU A 64 -28.43 -2.25 23.64
C GLU A 64 -28.13 -2.54 22.17
N VAL A 65 -29.13 -2.95 21.40
CA VAL A 65 -28.99 -3.19 19.96
C VAL A 65 -28.68 -1.90 19.21
N VAL A 66 -29.35 -0.79 19.54
CA VAL A 66 -29.08 0.51 18.94
C VAL A 66 -27.67 1.01 19.27
N VAL A 67 -27.25 0.91 20.54
CA VAL A 67 -25.88 1.29 20.95
C VAL A 67 -24.83 0.43 20.24
N SER A 68 -25.06 -0.88 20.14
CA SER A 68 -24.17 -1.80 19.43
C SER A 68 -24.07 -1.48 17.94
N LEU A 69 -25.20 -1.17 17.29
CA LEU A 69 -25.22 -0.78 15.88
C LEU A 69 -24.49 0.55 15.65
N LEU A 70 -24.71 1.54 16.52
CA LEU A 70 -24.00 2.82 16.45
C LEU A 70 -22.48 2.61 16.65
N ALA A 71 -22.09 1.75 17.59
CA ALA A 71 -20.69 1.40 17.80
C ALA A 71 -20.08 0.73 16.55
N LEU A 72 -20.81 -0.17 15.88
CA LEU A 72 -20.36 -0.79 14.63
C LEU A 72 -20.21 0.23 13.51
N ILE A 73 -21.17 1.14 13.33
CA ILE A 73 -21.09 2.21 12.33
C ILE A 73 -19.88 3.11 12.62
N PHE A 74 -19.64 3.43 13.88
CA PHE A 74 -18.50 4.26 14.30
C PHE A 74 -17.17 3.57 14.05
N LEU A 75 -17.04 2.29 14.41
CA LEU A 75 -15.83 1.49 14.16
C LEU A 75 -15.59 1.26 12.68
N PHE A 76 -16.65 1.05 11.89
CA PHE A 76 -16.53 0.92 10.43
C PHE A 76 -16.11 2.24 9.77
N GLY A 77 -16.68 3.36 10.21
CA GLY A 77 -16.25 4.70 9.79
C GLY A 77 -14.79 4.97 10.15
N ALA A 78 -14.36 4.58 11.35
CA ALA A 78 -12.96 4.67 11.76
C ALA A 78 -12.06 3.74 10.91
N TYR A 79 -12.46 2.52 10.61
CA TYR A 79 -11.70 1.60 9.76
C TYR A 79 -11.42 2.19 8.37
N LEU A 80 -12.42 2.86 7.79
CA LEU A 80 -12.30 3.52 6.48
C LEU A 80 -11.57 4.87 6.53
N SER A 81 -11.34 5.44 7.71
CA SER A 81 -10.68 6.74 7.83
C SER A 81 -9.24 6.73 7.30
N LEU A 82 -8.85 7.85 6.72
CA LEU A 82 -7.50 8.16 6.24
C LEU A 82 -6.81 9.16 7.17
N PRO A 83 -5.47 9.22 7.15
CA PRO A 83 -4.71 10.27 7.83
C PRO A 83 -5.29 11.66 7.53
N GLY A 84 -5.59 12.43 8.57
CA GLY A 84 -6.26 13.74 8.46
C GLY A 84 -7.77 13.71 8.66
N ASP A 85 -8.41 12.54 8.66
CA ASP A 85 -9.84 12.41 8.97
C ASP A 85 -10.10 12.43 10.49
N PRO A 86 -11.28 12.90 10.96
CA PRO A 86 -11.59 12.99 12.40
C PRO A 86 -11.51 11.66 13.14
N LEU A 87 -11.87 10.55 12.48
CA LEU A 87 -11.90 9.22 13.08
C LEU A 87 -10.57 8.46 12.95
N TYR A 88 -9.55 9.06 12.34
CA TYR A 88 -8.26 8.40 12.13
C TYR A 88 -7.55 8.05 13.44
N THR A 89 -7.68 8.90 14.46
CA THR A 89 -7.12 8.64 15.78
C THR A 89 -7.65 7.34 16.40
N VAL A 90 -8.90 6.99 16.11
CA VAL A 90 -9.52 5.73 16.57
C VAL A 90 -8.94 4.56 15.79
N LYS A 91 -8.76 4.70 14.48
CA LYS A 91 -8.09 3.68 13.65
C LYS A 91 -6.69 3.38 14.16
N GLU A 92 -5.87 4.42 14.32
CA GLU A 92 -4.47 4.30 14.74
C GLU A 92 -4.32 3.69 16.14
N ASN A 93 -5.16 4.10 17.10
CA ASN A 93 -4.98 3.68 18.50
C ASN A 93 -5.75 2.44 18.91
N VAL A 94 -6.79 2.07 18.18
CA VAL A 94 -7.66 0.94 18.54
C VAL A 94 -7.54 -0.17 17.51
N ILE A 95 -7.80 0.15 16.23
CA ILE A 95 -7.90 -0.87 15.19
C ILE A 95 -6.51 -1.43 14.85
N GLU A 96 -5.54 -0.56 14.56
CA GLU A 96 -4.22 -0.99 14.10
C GLU A 96 -3.44 -1.74 15.18
N LYS A 97 -3.55 -1.35 16.45
CA LYS A 97 -2.91 -2.08 17.56
C LYS A 97 -3.46 -3.48 17.77
N VAL A 98 -4.70 -3.74 17.34
CA VAL A 98 -5.34 -5.05 17.44
C VAL A 98 -5.06 -5.89 16.19
N SER A 99 -5.06 -5.26 15.01
CA SER A 99 -4.92 -5.96 13.73
C SER A 99 -3.47 -6.20 13.30
N ILE A 100 -2.54 -5.34 13.70
CA ILE A 100 -1.12 -5.41 13.31
C ILE A 100 -0.30 -5.56 14.59
N PRO A 101 0.43 -6.69 14.76
CA PRO A 101 1.31 -6.87 15.90
C PRO A 101 2.36 -5.75 15.96
N PRO A 102 2.63 -5.17 17.15
CA PRO A 102 3.54 -4.03 17.30
C PRO A 102 4.97 -4.34 16.84
N GLU A 103 5.37 -5.61 16.83
CA GLU A 103 6.67 -6.08 16.35
C GLU A 103 6.81 -6.17 14.83
N ASN A 104 5.71 -6.00 14.06
CA ASN A 104 5.71 -6.09 12.61
C ASN A 104 5.72 -4.69 11.94
N GLU A 105 6.88 -4.05 12.03
CA GLU A 105 7.12 -2.70 11.51
C GLU A 105 6.94 -2.60 9.99
N LEU A 106 7.26 -3.66 9.24
CA LEU A 106 7.09 -3.71 7.79
C LEU A 106 5.61 -3.80 7.40
N ALA A 107 4.82 -4.64 8.06
CA ALA A 107 3.38 -4.71 7.81
C ALA A 107 2.69 -3.39 8.16
N LEU A 108 3.11 -2.73 9.24
CA LEU A 108 2.61 -1.39 9.57
C LEU A 108 2.98 -0.38 8.48
N LEU A 109 4.23 -0.36 8.01
CA LEU A 109 4.68 0.51 6.94
C LEU A 109 3.90 0.27 5.64
N GLU A 110 3.70 -0.98 5.28
CA GLU A 110 2.93 -1.39 4.11
C GLU A 110 1.46 -0.95 4.20
N ALA A 111 0.84 -1.09 5.38
CA ALA A 111 -0.50 -0.59 5.65
C ALA A 111 -0.58 0.92 5.45
N LYS A 112 0.39 1.70 5.95
CA LYS A 112 0.44 3.16 5.76
C LYS A 112 0.67 3.57 4.31
N LEU A 113 1.50 2.86 3.55
CA LEU A 113 1.65 3.09 2.11
C LEU A 113 0.33 2.83 1.37
N SER A 114 -0.41 1.79 1.77
CA SER A 114 -1.72 1.47 1.21
C SER A 114 -2.77 2.56 1.52
N GLU A 115 -2.64 3.27 2.64
CA GLU A 115 -3.46 4.46 2.92
C GLU A 115 -3.21 5.59 1.93
N ILE A 116 -1.96 5.81 1.52
CA ILE A 116 -1.62 6.79 0.47
C ILE A 116 -2.25 6.36 -0.86
N GLU A 117 -2.08 5.09 -1.25
CA GLU A 117 -2.66 4.56 -2.48
C GLU A 117 -4.17 4.78 -2.52
N ARG A 118 -4.86 4.46 -1.41
CA ARG A 118 -6.30 4.70 -1.28
C ARG A 118 -6.65 6.18 -1.36
N ALA A 119 -5.87 7.06 -0.71
CA ALA A 119 -6.10 8.51 -0.80
C ALA A 119 -5.97 9.02 -2.24
N VAL A 120 -5.01 8.50 -3.01
CA VAL A 120 -4.84 8.82 -4.44
C VAL A 120 -6.01 8.28 -5.26
N GLN A 121 -6.38 7.01 -5.10
CA GLN A 121 -7.47 6.37 -5.83
C GLN A 121 -8.83 7.04 -5.56
N GLU A 122 -9.09 7.44 -4.32
CA GLU A 122 -10.31 8.13 -3.91
C GLU A 122 -10.27 9.64 -4.20
N ASN A 123 -9.21 10.17 -4.82
CA ASN A 123 -8.98 11.60 -5.08
C ASN A 123 -9.04 12.48 -3.81
N LYS A 124 -8.70 11.91 -2.65
CA LYS A 124 -8.67 12.59 -1.35
C LYS A 124 -7.34 13.30 -1.13
N THR A 125 -7.08 14.32 -1.93
CA THR A 125 -5.80 15.06 -1.96
C THR A 125 -5.41 15.66 -0.60
N GLN A 126 -6.39 16.11 0.19
CA GLN A 126 -6.18 16.63 1.55
C GLN A 126 -5.59 15.59 2.52
N ASN A 127 -5.79 14.29 2.26
CA ASN A 127 -5.31 13.20 3.09
C ASN A 127 -3.93 12.68 2.67
N ILE A 128 -3.46 13.00 1.45
CA ILE A 128 -2.18 12.50 0.93
C ILE A 128 -1.00 12.99 1.79
N LYS A 129 -0.93 14.29 2.07
CA LYS A 129 0.19 14.85 2.86
C LYS A 129 0.24 14.27 4.28
N PRO A 130 -0.87 14.27 5.07
CA PRO A 130 -0.88 13.59 6.37
C PRO A 130 -0.50 12.11 6.29
N ALA A 131 -0.88 11.41 5.21
CA ALA A 131 -0.53 10.01 5.03
C ALA A 131 0.97 9.80 4.76
N VAL A 132 1.58 10.66 3.95
CA VAL A 132 3.05 10.67 3.77
C VAL A 132 3.76 10.93 5.09
N GLU A 133 3.31 11.88 5.90
CA GLU A 133 3.89 12.15 7.22
C GLU A 133 3.81 10.92 8.14
N LYS A 134 2.70 10.17 8.11
CA LYS A 134 2.56 8.92 8.87
C LYS A 134 3.50 7.83 8.37
N VAL A 135 3.69 7.69 7.05
CA VAL A 135 4.68 6.78 6.49
C VAL A 135 6.10 7.14 6.97
N VAL A 136 6.45 8.42 6.97
CA VAL A 136 7.76 8.90 7.45
C VAL A 136 7.95 8.62 8.94
N GLN A 137 6.91 8.81 9.75
CA GLN A 137 6.98 8.49 11.18
C GLN A 137 7.13 6.98 11.43
N THR A 138 6.48 6.16 10.61
CA THR A 138 6.58 4.70 10.71
C THR A 138 7.94 4.21 10.25
N VAL A 139 8.46 4.71 9.11
CA VAL A 139 9.78 4.29 8.61
C VAL A 139 10.90 4.68 9.58
N ALA A 140 10.79 5.83 10.27
CA ALA A 140 11.77 6.23 11.28
C ALA A 140 11.87 5.27 12.48
N LYS A 141 10.88 4.39 12.68
CA LYS A 141 10.90 3.34 13.70
C LYS A 141 11.49 2.03 13.19
N VAL A 142 11.57 1.85 11.87
CA VAL A 142 12.13 0.64 11.26
C VAL A 142 13.63 0.61 11.53
N ASN A 143 14.10 -0.43 12.22
CA ASN A 143 15.54 -0.66 12.41
C ASN A 143 16.04 -1.69 11.39
N PRO A 144 16.86 -1.29 10.40
CA PRO A 144 17.37 -2.19 9.37
C PRO A 144 18.08 -3.43 9.93
N GLN A 145 18.80 -3.28 11.04
CA GLN A 145 19.53 -4.38 11.67
C GLN A 145 18.61 -5.40 12.35
N ASP A 146 17.48 -4.94 12.92
CA ASP A 146 16.54 -5.84 13.58
C ASP A 146 15.69 -6.60 12.54
N ILE A 147 15.28 -5.92 11.47
CA ILE A 147 14.71 -6.59 10.28
C ILE A 147 15.73 -7.59 9.74
N ALA A 148 17.00 -7.23 9.68
CA ALA A 148 17.99 -8.09 9.09
C ALA A 148 18.18 -9.40 9.88
N LYS A 149 18.16 -9.32 11.21
CA LYS A 149 18.16 -10.48 12.10
C LYS A 149 16.90 -11.33 11.93
N LYS A 150 15.71 -10.73 11.80
CA LYS A 150 14.45 -11.48 11.64
C LYS A 150 14.40 -12.29 10.35
N VAL A 151 15.00 -11.80 9.25
CA VAL A 151 15.10 -12.53 7.98
C VAL A 151 15.80 -13.88 8.14
N LYS A 152 16.76 -14.00 9.07
CA LYS A 152 17.41 -15.29 9.41
C LYS A 152 16.38 -16.36 9.78
N GLU A 153 15.32 -15.95 10.47
CA GLU A 153 14.30 -16.81 11.05
C GLU A 153 13.12 -16.96 10.10
N ASN A 154 12.92 -16.00 9.20
CA ASN A 154 11.83 -15.99 8.24
C ASN A 154 12.19 -15.26 6.93
N HIS A 155 12.44 -16.04 5.87
CA HIS A 155 12.77 -15.51 4.54
C HIS A 155 11.65 -14.70 3.89
N GLN A 156 10.39 -14.86 4.35
CA GLN A 156 9.24 -14.08 3.88
C GLN A 156 9.47 -12.57 4.02
N ILE A 157 10.28 -12.16 5.01
CA ILE A 157 10.56 -10.75 5.27
C ILE A 157 11.27 -10.06 4.09
N ILE A 158 12.08 -10.78 3.30
CA ILE A 158 12.71 -10.17 2.11
C ILE A 158 11.64 -9.90 1.04
N GLU A 159 10.66 -10.78 0.88
CA GLU A 159 9.53 -10.51 -0.01
C GLU A 159 8.70 -9.32 0.48
N ASP A 160 8.44 -9.23 1.79
CA ASP A 160 7.71 -8.10 2.38
C ASP A 160 8.44 -6.76 2.12
N VAL A 161 9.78 -6.72 2.27
CA VAL A 161 10.61 -5.55 1.93
C VAL A 161 10.48 -5.21 0.44
N ARG A 162 10.41 -6.21 -0.45
CA ARG A 162 10.26 -6.01 -1.89
C ARG A 162 8.89 -5.44 -2.22
N GLU A 163 7.84 -5.95 -1.60
CA GLU A 163 6.46 -5.46 -1.78
C GLU A 163 6.33 -4.00 -1.35
N VAL A 164 6.92 -3.63 -0.21
CA VAL A 164 6.99 -2.24 0.26
C VAL A 164 7.70 -1.36 -0.78
N ARG A 165 8.83 -1.83 -1.34
CA ARG A 165 9.56 -1.09 -2.37
C ARG A 165 8.74 -0.86 -3.64
N VAL A 166 8.05 -1.89 -4.12
CA VAL A 166 7.17 -1.80 -5.29
C VAL A 166 6.05 -0.79 -5.06
N LYS A 167 5.46 -0.74 -3.85
CA LYS A 167 4.46 0.28 -3.50
C LYS A 167 5.04 1.69 -3.50
N VAL A 168 6.24 1.89 -2.95
CA VAL A 168 6.92 3.20 -2.96
C VAL A 168 7.17 3.68 -4.40
N GLN A 169 7.69 2.80 -5.28
CA GLN A 169 7.93 3.14 -6.68
C GLN A 169 6.63 3.50 -7.41
N ARG A 170 5.55 2.76 -7.16
CA ARG A 170 4.23 3.04 -7.74
C ARG A 170 3.68 4.38 -7.29
N LEU A 171 3.77 4.68 -6.00
CA LEU A 171 3.33 5.96 -5.42
C LEU A 171 4.14 7.13 -5.97
N SER A 172 5.45 6.96 -6.15
CA SER A 172 6.31 7.96 -6.79
C SER A 172 5.91 8.17 -8.25
N ALA A 173 5.63 7.09 -9.01
CA ALA A 173 5.12 7.20 -10.37
C ALA A 173 3.76 7.92 -10.48
N LEU A 174 2.98 7.95 -9.38
CA LEU A 174 1.73 8.69 -9.26
C LEU A 174 1.93 10.16 -8.79
N GLY A 175 3.19 10.61 -8.69
CA GLY A 175 3.56 11.96 -8.27
C GLY A 175 3.52 12.18 -6.75
N VAL A 176 3.47 11.10 -5.96
CA VAL A 176 3.62 11.17 -4.50
C VAL A 176 5.12 11.11 -4.16
N ASP A 177 5.88 12.09 -4.64
CA ASP A 177 7.35 12.01 -4.64
C ASP A 177 8.01 12.53 -3.36
N GLY A 178 7.24 13.14 -2.45
CA GLY A 178 7.73 13.94 -1.32
C GLY A 178 8.76 13.26 -0.40
N GLU A 179 8.37 12.91 0.82
CA GLU A 179 9.30 12.32 1.81
C GLU A 179 9.46 10.79 1.68
N LEU A 180 8.90 10.19 0.62
CA LEU A 180 8.99 8.74 0.39
C LEU A 180 10.42 8.27 0.10
N GLN A 181 11.33 9.19 -0.26
CA GLN A 181 12.76 8.87 -0.39
C GLN A 181 13.34 8.27 0.90
N LYS A 182 12.87 8.69 2.08
CA LYS A 182 13.28 8.11 3.37
C LYS A 182 12.93 6.62 3.48
N VAL A 183 11.81 6.23 2.86
CA VAL A 183 11.40 4.82 2.78
C VAL A 183 12.39 4.06 1.90
N GLU A 184 12.65 4.57 0.70
CA GLU A 184 13.59 3.95 -0.22
C GLU A 184 15.00 3.81 0.39
N ASP A 185 15.48 4.82 1.12
CA ASP A 185 16.78 4.76 1.79
C ASP A 185 16.79 3.74 2.94
N THR A 186 15.72 3.64 3.73
CA THR A 186 15.60 2.62 4.78
C THR A 186 15.57 1.21 4.19
N LEU A 187 14.89 1.00 3.06
CA LEU A 187 14.86 -0.29 2.38
C LEU A 187 16.26 -0.68 1.87
N LYS A 188 17.04 0.28 1.34
CA LYS A 188 18.44 0.05 0.97
C LYS A 188 19.29 -0.37 2.16
N ASP A 189 19.09 0.27 3.31
CA ASP A 189 19.81 -0.06 4.53
C ASP A 189 19.47 -1.48 5.02
N ILE A 190 18.22 -1.94 4.82
CA ILE A 190 17.83 -3.34 5.10
C ILE A 190 18.58 -4.31 4.19
N VAL A 191 18.64 -4.03 2.88
CA VAL A 191 19.38 -4.88 1.92
C VAL A 191 20.87 -4.90 2.26
N LYS A 192 21.44 -3.76 2.63
CA LYS A 192 22.84 -3.68 3.07
C LYS A 192 23.08 -4.51 4.33
N ALA A 193 22.23 -4.36 5.34
CA ALA A 193 22.35 -5.12 6.58
C ALA A 193 22.26 -6.64 6.34
N GLN A 194 21.49 -7.08 5.34
CA GLN A 194 21.48 -8.48 4.90
C GLN A 194 22.80 -8.91 4.27
N ILE A 195 23.34 -8.11 3.35
CA ILE A 195 24.62 -8.40 2.71
C ILE A 195 25.73 -8.50 3.76
N ASP A 196 25.83 -7.48 4.62
CA ASP A 196 26.82 -7.42 5.71
C ASP A 196 26.70 -8.65 6.62
N TYR A 197 25.47 -9.12 6.88
CA TYR A 197 25.23 -10.32 7.65
C TYR A 197 25.72 -11.60 6.93
N LEU A 198 25.38 -11.76 5.66
CA LEU A 198 25.77 -12.91 4.85
C LEU A 198 27.30 -12.98 4.68
N GLU A 199 28.00 -11.85 4.56
CA GLU A 199 29.46 -11.82 4.48
C GLU A 199 30.16 -12.42 5.72
N THR A 200 29.50 -12.44 6.87
CA THR A 200 30.06 -13.07 8.10
C THR A 200 29.92 -14.59 8.13
N ARG A 201 29.21 -15.19 7.17
CA ARG A 201 28.90 -16.62 7.18
C ARG A 201 29.83 -17.43 6.28
N SER A 202 29.98 -18.70 6.63
CA SER A 202 30.64 -19.70 5.78
C SER A 202 29.64 -20.29 4.79
N PHE A 203 29.94 -20.17 3.51
CA PHE A 203 29.11 -20.63 2.40
C PHE A 203 29.84 -21.65 1.51
N THR A 204 29.09 -22.39 0.70
CA THR A 204 29.69 -23.15 -0.41
C THR A 204 30.25 -22.20 -1.48
N LYS A 205 31.09 -22.70 -2.40
CA LYS A 205 31.62 -21.88 -3.51
C LYS A 205 30.51 -21.28 -4.37
N GLU A 206 29.45 -22.04 -4.61
CA GLU A 206 28.29 -21.61 -5.39
C GLU A 206 27.53 -20.49 -4.67
N GLN A 207 27.26 -20.64 -3.38
CA GLN A 207 26.61 -19.62 -2.56
C GLN A 207 27.46 -18.34 -2.41
N MET A 208 28.79 -18.46 -2.33
CA MET A 208 29.69 -17.30 -2.36
C MET A 208 29.60 -16.52 -3.67
N GLU A 209 29.43 -17.21 -4.80
CA GLU A 209 29.31 -16.53 -6.10
C GLU A 209 27.98 -15.78 -6.19
N ILE A 210 26.88 -16.39 -5.72
CA ILE A 210 25.57 -15.71 -5.64
C ILE A 210 25.64 -14.49 -4.70
N LEU A 211 26.39 -14.56 -3.60
CA LEU A 211 26.60 -13.43 -2.70
C LEU A 211 27.37 -12.29 -3.38
N LYS A 212 28.40 -12.60 -4.19
CA LYS A 212 29.12 -11.58 -4.97
C LYS A 212 28.20 -10.90 -5.97
N GLU A 213 27.38 -11.65 -6.69
CA GLU A 213 26.37 -11.09 -7.61
C GLU A 213 25.40 -10.18 -6.85
N ALA A 214 24.93 -10.57 -5.66
CA ALA A 214 24.07 -9.73 -4.83
C ALA A 214 24.75 -8.39 -4.46
N ILE A 215 26.03 -8.44 -4.07
CA ILE A 215 26.84 -7.25 -3.75
C ILE A 215 27.00 -6.35 -4.98
N GLU A 216 27.24 -6.94 -6.15
CA GLU A 216 27.37 -6.19 -7.40
C GLU A 216 26.06 -5.49 -7.77
N HIS A 217 24.93 -6.20 -7.75
CA HIS A 217 23.61 -5.60 -7.95
C HIS A 217 23.34 -4.47 -6.96
N TYR A 218 23.67 -4.64 -5.67
CA TYR A 218 23.52 -3.59 -4.67
C TYR A 218 24.34 -2.34 -5.00
N ARG A 219 25.61 -2.51 -5.41
CA ARG A 219 26.50 -1.41 -5.80
C ARG A 219 26.03 -0.69 -7.06
N ASN A 220 25.39 -1.40 -7.98
CA ASN A 220 24.80 -0.84 -9.19
C ASN A 220 23.44 -0.16 -8.94
N GLY A 221 22.93 -0.18 -7.71
CA GLY A 221 21.61 0.37 -7.36
C GLY A 221 20.44 -0.54 -7.77
N GLU A 222 20.72 -1.78 -8.16
CA GLU A 222 19.76 -2.79 -8.59
C GLU A 222 19.25 -3.58 -7.37
N TYR A 223 18.64 -2.89 -6.40
CA TYR A 223 18.29 -3.46 -5.11
C TYR A 223 17.32 -4.65 -5.19
N ASP A 224 16.37 -4.65 -6.14
CA ASP A 224 15.47 -5.79 -6.34
C ASP A 224 16.24 -7.04 -6.78
N ALA A 225 17.22 -6.88 -7.68
CA ALA A 225 18.06 -7.98 -8.13
C ALA A 225 18.95 -8.48 -6.98
N ALA A 226 19.51 -7.56 -6.17
CA ALA A 226 20.27 -7.92 -4.98
C ALA A 226 19.43 -8.76 -4.00
N MET A 227 18.18 -8.34 -3.74
CA MET A 227 17.26 -9.06 -2.85
C MET A 227 16.89 -10.45 -3.39
N GLN A 228 16.68 -10.61 -4.70
CA GLN A 228 16.43 -11.92 -5.31
C GLN A 228 17.62 -12.87 -5.15
N LYS A 229 18.86 -12.36 -5.29
CA LYS A 229 20.06 -13.16 -5.06
C LYS A 229 20.18 -13.56 -3.59
N ILE A 230 19.93 -12.63 -2.67
CA ILE A 230 19.89 -12.90 -1.22
C ILE A 230 18.87 -14.00 -0.87
N LEU A 231 17.66 -13.94 -1.42
CA LEU A 231 16.64 -14.99 -1.27
C LEU A 231 17.13 -16.35 -1.76
N SER A 232 17.87 -16.36 -2.88
CA SER A 232 18.40 -17.59 -3.49
C SER A 232 19.53 -18.24 -2.68
N ILE A 233 20.21 -17.48 -1.81
CA ILE A 233 21.25 -18.01 -0.91
C ILE A 233 20.64 -18.68 0.32
N THR A 234 19.47 -18.18 0.74
CA THR A 234 18.89 -18.51 2.05
C THR A 234 17.77 -19.58 1.97
N ASN A 235 17.34 -19.93 0.76
CA ASN A 235 16.56 -21.14 0.45
C ASN A 235 17.46 -22.35 0.20
#